data_AF-A0A933DZ66-F1
#
_entry.id   AF-A0A933DZ66-F1
#
_cell.length_a   1.000
_cell.length_b   1.000
_cell.length_c   1.000
_cell.angle_alpha   90.00
_cell.angle_beta   90.00
_cell.angle_gamma   90.00
#
_symmetry.space_group_name_H-M   'P 1'
#
loop_
_entity.id
_entity.type
_entity.pdbx_description
1 polymer ?
#
loop_
_entity_poly.entity_id
_entity_poly.type
_entity_poly.pdbx_seq_one_letter_code
_entity_poly.pdbx_strand_id
1 'polypeptide(L)'
;NNPIEAVSQWRAGKLRALCVFENERMPYKNKVTDTMSWNDIPTCKEAGIPMDYLMLRGIFMPAGVPKDAVDYYIGLFKKIRETPEWKKFMADGAFNPRFMTGKEYADWVAKTETLHRDLMKEAGFLAKP
;
A
#
# COMPACT_ATOMS: atom_id res chain seq x y z
N ASN A 1 -8.40 -0.49 -3.65
CA ASN A 1 -7.63 -0.14 -4.87
C ASN A 1 -6.32 -0.92 -4.83
N ASN A 2 -6.12 -1.85 -5.77
CA ASN A 2 -4.85 -2.56 -5.95
C ASN A 2 -4.38 -2.35 -7.41
N PRO A 3 -3.42 -1.45 -7.68
CA PRO A 3 -3.10 -1.04 -9.05
C PRO A 3 -2.73 -2.19 -10.00
N ILE A 4 -2.06 -3.23 -9.47
CA ILE A 4 -1.63 -4.39 -10.26
C ILE A 4 -2.78 -5.21 -10.84
N GLU A 5 -3.97 -5.21 -10.21
CA GLU A 5 -5.16 -5.92 -10.70
C GLU A 5 -5.82 -5.20 -11.88
N ALA A 6 -5.60 -3.89 -12.00
CA ALA A 6 -6.23 -3.02 -12.98
C ALA A 6 -5.28 -2.53 -14.07
N VAL A 7 -3.97 -2.74 -13.92
CA VAL A 7 -2.94 -2.17 -14.81
C VAL A 7 -3.12 -2.58 -16.27
N SER A 8 -3.55 -3.81 -16.55
CA SER A 8 -3.79 -4.28 -17.92
C SER A 8 -4.94 -3.52 -18.60
N GLN A 9 -5.99 -3.21 -17.85
CA GLN A 9 -7.12 -2.41 -18.34
C GLN A 9 -6.73 -0.96 -18.57
N TRP A 10 -5.88 -0.41 -17.70
CA TRP A 10 -5.34 0.94 -17.89
C TRP A 10 -4.45 1.03 -19.14
N ARG A 11 -3.56 0.05 -19.32
CA ARG A 11 -2.73 -0.11 -20.52
C ARG A 11 -3.55 -0.21 -21.80
N ALA A 12 -4.65 -0.95 -21.75
CA ALA A 12 -5.55 -1.14 -22.88
C ALA A 12 -6.49 0.06 -23.14
N GLY A 13 -6.38 1.15 -22.37
CA GLY A 13 -7.28 2.31 -22.49
C GLY A 13 -8.72 2.02 -22.08
N LYS A 14 -8.98 0.90 -21.38
CA LYS A 14 -10.31 0.49 -20.89
C LYS A 14 -10.60 0.99 -19.47
N LEU A 15 -9.56 1.42 -18.77
CA LEU A 15 -9.66 2.04 -17.46
C LEU A 15 -8.92 3.39 -17.48
N ARG A 16 -9.47 4.38 -16.79
CA ARG A 16 -8.82 5.67 -16.57
C ARG A 16 -8.47 5.84 -15.10
N ALA A 17 -7.19 5.89 -14.78
CA ALA A 17 -6.72 6.22 -13.45
C ALA A 17 -7.03 7.69 -13.15
N LEU A 18 -7.74 7.96 -12.04
CA LEU A 18 -8.16 9.32 -11.67
C LEU A 18 -7.22 9.94 -10.65
N CYS A 19 -7.00 9.25 -9.53
CA CYS A 19 -6.09 9.70 -8.49
C CYS A 19 -5.56 8.54 -7.64
N VAL A 20 -4.41 8.77 -6.99
CA VAL A 20 -3.78 7.86 -6.04
C VAL A 20 -4.14 8.27 -4.61
N PHE A 21 -4.38 7.29 -3.73
CA PHE A 21 -4.82 7.50 -2.34
C PHE A 21 -3.63 7.72 -1.40
N GLU A 22 -2.52 8.28 -1.89
CA GLU A 22 -1.32 8.61 -1.12
C GLU A 22 -1.21 10.13 -0.99
N ASN A 23 -0.42 10.58 -0.01
CA ASN A 23 -0.14 12.01 0.16
C ASN A 23 0.77 12.59 -0.93
N GLU A 24 1.57 11.73 -1.58
CA GLU A 24 2.52 12.11 -2.62
C GLU A 24 2.29 11.27 -3.88
N ARG A 25 2.67 11.81 -5.04
CA ARG A 25 2.60 11.09 -6.31
C ARG A 25 3.54 9.89 -6.30
N MET A 26 3.16 8.82 -7.00
CA MET A 26 3.96 7.61 -7.10
C MET A 26 5.33 7.91 -7.75
N PRO A 27 6.45 7.35 -7.27
CA PRO A 27 7.78 7.70 -7.77
C PRO A 27 8.13 7.08 -9.13
N TYR A 28 7.27 6.22 -9.68
CA TYR A 28 7.57 5.44 -10.88
C TYR A 28 7.27 6.21 -12.17
N LYS A 29 8.34 6.60 -12.88
CA LYS A 29 8.30 7.44 -14.09
C LYS A 29 8.31 6.66 -15.41
N ASN A 30 8.54 5.35 -15.37
CA ASN A 30 8.47 4.51 -16.56
C ASN A 30 7.04 4.51 -17.10
N LYS A 31 6.90 4.65 -18.41
CA LYS A 31 5.59 4.67 -19.07
C LYS A 31 4.90 3.31 -18.87
N VAL A 32 3.65 3.39 -18.46
CA VAL A 32 2.74 2.26 -18.26
C VAL A 32 1.81 2.18 -19.45
N THR A 33 1.21 3.31 -19.85
CA THR A 33 0.47 3.47 -21.11
C THR A 33 1.33 4.19 -22.16
N ASP A 34 0.82 4.37 -23.36
CA ASP A 34 1.51 5.13 -24.43
C ASP A 34 1.91 6.55 -24.00
N THR A 35 1.17 7.15 -23.07
CA THR A 35 1.33 8.57 -22.68
C THR A 35 1.57 8.79 -21.19
N MET A 36 1.32 7.80 -20.32
CA MET A 36 1.33 8.00 -18.86
C MET A 36 2.15 6.96 -18.11
N SER A 37 2.79 7.42 -17.04
CA SER A 37 3.44 6.65 -15.98
C SER A 37 2.61 6.74 -14.69
N TRP A 38 2.95 5.96 -13.67
CA TRP A 38 2.29 6.08 -12.36
C TRP A 38 2.49 7.46 -11.71
N ASN A 39 3.61 8.14 -11.99
CA ASN A 39 3.90 9.48 -11.49
C ASN A 39 3.00 10.57 -12.12
N ASP A 40 2.48 10.33 -13.33
CA ASP A 40 1.62 11.28 -14.04
C ASP A 40 0.22 11.37 -13.41
N ILE A 41 -0.20 10.35 -12.65
CA ILE A 41 -1.49 10.35 -11.94
C ILE A 41 -1.40 11.25 -10.70
N PRO A 42 -2.32 12.22 -10.50
CA PRO A 42 -2.33 13.05 -9.31
C PRO A 42 -2.72 12.24 -8.06
N THR A 43 -2.36 12.75 -6.90
CA THR A 43 -2.96 12.32 -5.63
C THR A 43 -4.42 12.79 -5.57
N CYS A 44 -5.26 12.11 -4.79
CA CYS A 44 -6.64 12.58 -4.61
C CYS A 44 -6.68 13.95 -3.92
N LYS A 45 -5.68 14.25 -3.08
CA LYS A 45 -5.49 15.56 -2.46
C LYS A 45 -5.25 16.67 -3.48
N GLU A 46 -4.39 16.45 -4.48
CA GLU A 46 -4.20 17.40 -5.61
C GLU A 46 -5.48 17.57 -6.43
N ALA A 47 -6.33 16.54 -6.48
CA ALA A 47 -7.63 16.59 -7.13
C ALA A 47 -8.75 17.21 -6.25
N GLY A 48 -8.41 17.78 -5.09
CA GLY A 48 -9.36 18.44 -4.18
C GLY A 48 -10.10 17.51 -3.22
N ILE A 49 -9.73 16.22 -3.16
CA ILE A 49 -10.32 15.23 -2.25
C ILE A 49 -9.30 14.93 -1.14
N PRO A 50 -9.53 15.38 0.11
CA PRO A 50 -8.60 15.18 1.21
C PRO A 50 -8.66 13.73 1.72
N MET A 51 -8.13 12.80 0.94
CA MET A 51 -8.10 11.37 1.22
C MET A 51 -6.67 10.84 1.17
N ASP A 52 -6.33 10.04 2.19
CA ASP A 52 -5.11 9.25 2.28
C ASP A 52 -5.50 7.88 2.82
N TYR A 53 -5.04 6.82 2.14
CA TYR A 53 -5.37 5.44 2.48
C TYR A 53 -4.28 4.47 2.04
N LEU A 54 -3.64 3.85 3.02
CA LEU A 54 -2.68 2.78 2.82
C LEU A 54 -3.33 1.42 3.09
N MET A 55 -3.41 0.58 2.07
CA MET A 55 -3.92 -0.78 2.20
C MET A 55 -2.93 -1.65 2.98
N LEU A 56 -3.40 -2.31 4.04
CA LEU A 56 -2.57 -3.20 4.85
C LEU A 56 -2.08 -4.40 4.02
N ARG A 57 -0.76 -4.51 3.88
CA ARG A 57 -0.06 -5.73 3.48
C ARG A 57 1.06 -5.95 4.48
N GLY A 58 0.96 -7.00 5.29
CA GLY A 58 2.00 -7.28 6.26
C GLY A 58 1.98 -8.70 6.78
N ILE A 59 3.01 -9.01 7.54
CA ILE A 59 3.31 -10.35 8.04
C ILE A 59 3.21 -10.32 9.55
N PHE A 60 2.45 -11.27 10.09
CA PHE A 60 2.20 -11.39 11.52
C PHE A 60 2.78 -12.71 12.03
N MET A 61 3.27 -12.70 13.26
CA MET A 61 3.67 -13.89 13.99
C MET A 61 2.80 -14.03 15.23
N PRO A 62 2.55 -15.26 15.73
CA PRO A 62 1.79 -15.45 16.96
C PRO A 62 2.49 -14.83 18.16
N ALA A 63 1.73 -14.58 19.22
CA ALA A 63 2.29 -14.12 20.49
C ALA A 63 3.26 -15.15 21.08
N GLY A 64 4.29 -14.67 21.80
CA GLY A 64 5.27 -15.53 22.47
C GLY A 64 6.39 -16.07 21.59
N VAL A 65 6.45 -15.71 20.29
CA VAL A 65 7.58 -16.07 19.43
C VAL A 65 8.88 -15.44 19.97
N PRO A 66 9.98 -16.22 20.07
CA PRO A 66 11.28 -15.72 20.46
C PRO A 66 11.77 -14.54 19.60
N LYS A 67 12.42 -13.56 20.24
CA LYS A 67 12.87 -12.33 19.56
C LYS A 67 13.86 -12.58 18.43
N ASP A 68 14.74 -13.57 18.60
CA ASP A 68 15.72 -13.98 17.58
C ASP A 68 15.04 -14.50 16.31
N ALA A 69 13.95 -15.25 16.42
CA ALA A 69 13.16 -15.68 15.27
C ALA A 69 12.50 -14.49 14.54
N VAL A 70 11.96 -13.52 15.29
CA VAL A 70 11.41 -12.28 14.71
C VAL A 70 12.49 -11.49 13.97
N ASP A 71 13.64 -11.30 14.61
CA ASP A 71 14.77 -10.56 14.03
C ASP A 71 15.33 -11.24 12.78
N TYR A 72 15.37 -12.58 12.77
CA TYR A 72 15.77 -13.35 11.60
C TYR A 72 14.88 -13.01 10.39
N TYR A 73 13.55 -13.06 10.55
CA TYR A 73 12.62 -12.76 9.45
C TYR A 73 12.67 -11.29 9.03
N ILE A 74 12.80 -10.35 9.97
CA ILE A 74 13.03 -8.93 9.64
C ILE A 74 14.29 -8.78 8.77
N GLY A 75 15.39 -9.44 9.15
CA GLY A 75 16.64 -9.44 8.38
C GLY A 75 16.47 -10.07 6.99
N LEU A 76 15.78 -11.21 6.89
CA LEU A 76 15.47 -11.87 5.64
C LEU A 76 14.67 -10.95 4.70
N PHE A 77 13.61 -10.30 5.19
CA PHE A 77 12.80 -9.40 4.37
C PHE A 77 13.58 -8.15 3.94
N LYS A 78 14.48 -7.63 4.76
CA LYS A 78 15.39 -6.55 4.34
C LYS A 78 16.24 -6.98 3.13
N LYS A 79 16.86 -8.16 3.20
CA LYS A 79 17.66 -8.72 2.08
C LYS A 79 16.82 -8.94 0.82
N ILE A 80 15.63 -9.51 0.95
CA ILE A 80 14.70 -9.70 -0.18
C ILE A 80 14.37 -8.36 -0.83
N ARG A 81 14.13 -7.31 -0.03
CA ARG A 81 13.77 -5.98 -0.54
C ARG A 81 14.89 -5.30 -1.32
N GLU A 82 16.13 -5.71 -1.10
CA GLU A 82 17.30 -5.19 -1.80
C GLU A 82 17.47 -5.80 -3.19
N THR A 83 16.85 -6.96 -3.46
CA THR A 83 17.05 -7.67 -4.73
C THR A 83 16.42 -6.93 -5.91
N PRO A 84 17.01 -7.08 -7.12
CA PRO A 84 16.47 -6.48 -8.34
C PRO A 84 15.03 -6.93 -8.65
N GLU A 85 14.72 -8.19 -8.37
CA GLU A 85 13.41 -8.79 -8.63
C GLU A 85 12.34 -8.14 -7.75
N TRP A 86 12.64 -7.91 -6.47
CA TRP A 86 11.72 -7.21 -5.57
C TRP A 86 11.50 -5.76 -6.02
N LYS A 87 12.58 -5.03 -6.34
CA LYS A 87 12.48 -3.65 -6.83
C LYS A 87 11.67 -3.56 -8.11
N LYS A 88 11.85 -4.51 -9.04
CA LYS A 88 11.06 -4.62 -10.27
C LYS A 88 9.58 -4.91 -9.96
N PHE A 89 9.30 -5.88 -9.10
CA PHE A 89 7.93 -6.22 -8.69
C PHE A 89 7.21 -5.00 -8.08
N MET A 90 7.87 -4.27 -7.19
CA MET A 90 7.31 -3.06 -6.57
C MET A 90 6.98 -1.97 -7.60
N ALA A 91 7.87 -1.76 -8.58
CA ALA A 91 7.67 -0.77 -9.64
C ALA A 91 6.56 -1.17 -10.63
N ASP A 92 6.54 -2.43 -11.07
CA ASP A 92 5.54 -2.94 -12.01
C ASP A 92 4.13 -2.89 -11.43
N GLY A 93 4.00 -3.17 -10.12
CA GLY A 93 2.73 -3.15 -9.39
C GLY A 93 2.35 -1.81 -8.76
N ALA A 94 3.20 -0.78 -8.87
CA ALA A 94 3.03 0.53 -8.24
C ALA A 94 2.75 0.46 -6.73
N PHE A 95 3.57 -0.29 -6.00
CA PHE A 95 3.43 -0.42 -4.56
C PHE A 95 4.19 0.68 -3.81
N ASN A 96 3.73 1.05 -2.61
CA ASN A 96 4.49 1.92 -1.72
C ASN A 96 5.67 1.13 -1.11
N PRO A 97 6.93 1.58 -1.25
CA PRO A 97 8.09 0.88 -0.70
C PRO A 97 8.27 1.03 0.81
N ARG A 98 7.35 1.66 1.55
CA ARG A 98 7.46 1.80 3.01
C ARG A 98 7.65 0.44 3.69
N PHE A 99 8.49 0.41 4.73
CA PHE A 99 8.73 -0.76 5.56
C PHE A 99 8.56 -0.36 7.01
N MET A 100 7.71 -1.05 7.74
CA MET A 100 7.54 -0.86 9.17
C MET A 100 7.79 -2.20 9.85
N THR A 101 8.37 -2.18 11.04
CA THR A 101 8.59 -3.40 11.83
C THR A 101 8.34 -3.13 13.31
N GLY A 102 8.13 -4.19 14.10
CA GLY A 102 8.01 -4.08 15.55
C GLY A 102 6.93 -3.09 15.98
N LYS A 103 7.29 -2.19 16.90
CA LYS A 103 6.37 -1.22 17.50
C LYS A 103 5.76 -0.27 16.47
N GLU A 104 6.54 0.22 15.51
CA GLU A 104 6.04 1.13 14.48
C GLU A 104 4.90 0.49 13.66
N TYR A 105 5.09 -0.76 13.25
CA TYR A 105 4.06 -1.49 12.53
C TYR A 105 2.83 -1.76 13.39
N ALA A 106 3.03 -2.17 14.65
CA ALA A 106 1.94 -2.40 15.60
C ALA A 106 1.10 -1.14 15.86
N ASP A 107 1.76 0.01 16.08
CA ASP A 107 1.09 1.29 16.28
C ASP A 107 0.29 1.71 15.04
N TRP A 108 0.86 1.50 13.84
CA TRP A 108 0.16 1.77 12.58
C TRP A 108 -1.07 0.87 12.39
N VAL A 109 -0.97 -0.43 12.71
CA VAL A 109 -2.11 -1.36 12.64
C VAL A 109 -3.21 -0.93 13.61
N ALA A 110 -2.88 -0.59 14.85
CA ALA A 110 -3.86 -0.16 15.85
C ALA A 110 -4.59 1.14 15.45
N LYS A 111 -3.86 2.11 14.90
CA LYS A 111 -4.46 3.34 14.34
C LYS A 111 -5.40 3.00 13.18
N THR A 112 -4.97 2.11 12.30
CA THR A 112 -5.75 1.68 11.13
C THR A 112 -7.01 0.93 11.55
N GLU A 113 -6.93 0.06 12.56
CA GLU A 113 -8.08 -0.63 13.16
C GLU A 113 -9.12 0.38 13.67
N THR A 114 -8.69 1.38 14.45
CA THR A 114 -9.58 2.41 14.98
C THR A 114 -10.26 3.18 13.86
N LEU A 115 -9.49 3.63 12.86
CA LEU A 115 -10.04 4.31 11.68
C LEU A 115 -11.12 3.48 10.99
N HIS A 116 -10.86 2.19 10.72
CA HIS A 116 -11.83 1.34 10.04
C HIS A 116 -13.06 1.06 10.91
N ARG A 117 -12.88 0.87 12.22
CA ARG A 117 -14.00 0.72 13.17
C ARG A 117 -14.92 1.94 13.15
N ASP A 118 -14.36 3.14 13.17
CA ASP A 118 -15.12 4.37 13.17
C ASP A 118 -15.87 4.57 11.84
N LEU A 119 -15.20 4.35 10.70
CA LEU A 119 -15.83 4.38 9.38
C LEU A 119 -16.99 3.37 9.27
N MET A 120 -16.79 2.14 9.74
CA MET A 120 -17.83 1.11 9.72
C MET A 120 -19.00 1.48 10.65
N LYS A 121 -18.73 2.16 11.77
CA LYS A 121 -19.77 2.66 12.68
C LYS A 121 -20.61 3.75 12.01
N GLU A 122 -19.95 4.74 11.43
CA GLU A 122 -20.61 5.87 10.75
C GLU A 122 -21.41 5.40 9.53
N ALA A 123 -20.91 4.42 8.78
CA ALA A 123 -21.62 3.81 7.66
C ALA A 123 -22.76 2.86 8.07
N GLY A 124 -22.92 2.57 9.37
CA GLY A 124 -23.95 1.66 9.88
C GLY A 124 -23.68 0.17 9.56
N PHE A 125 -22.42 -0.20 9.31
CA PHE A 125 -22.01 -1.56 8.93
C PHE A 125 -21.45 -2.39 10.10
N LEU A 126 -21.37 -1.84 11.31
CA LEU A 126 -21.03 -2.64 12.47
C LEU A 126 -22.16 -3.62 12.79
N ALA A 127 -21.79 -4.87 13.05
CA ALA A 127 -22.70 -5.87 13.57
C ALA A 127 -23.37 -5.31 14.83
N LYS A 128 -24.71 -5.41 14.88
CA LYS A 128 -25.43 -5.11 16.10
C LYS A 128 -25.07 -6.18 17.14
N PRO A 129 -24.90 -5.79 18.41
CA PRO A 129 -24.65 -6.73 19.49
C PRO A 129 -25.78 -7.78 19.59
#